data_AF-G3TG54-F1
#
_entry.id   AF-G3TG54-F1
#
_cell.length_a   1.000
_cell.length_b   1.000
_cell.length_c   1.000
_cell.angle_alpha   90.00
_cell.angle_beta   90.00
_cell.angle_gamma   90.00
#
_symmetry.space_group_name_H-M   'P 1'
#
loop_
_entity.id
_entity.type
_entity.pdbx_description
1 polymer ?
#
loop_
_entity_poly.entity_id
_entity_poly.type
_entity_poly.pdbx_seq_one_letter_code
_entity_poly.pdbx_strand_id
1 'polypeptide(L)'
;RYMSQGKHTEARELMYSGALLFFSHGQQNSAADLSMLVLESLEKAEVDVADELLGNLAKLFSLMDPNSPERVAFVSRALKWSGGGSGKLGHPRLHQLLALTLWKEQNYCESRYHFLHSADGEGCANMLVEYSTSRGFRSEVDMFVAQAVLQFLCLKNKSSASVVFTTYTQKHPSIENGPPFVQPLLNFIWFLLLAVDGGKLTVFTVLCEQYQPSLRRDPMYNEYLDRIGQLFFGVPPKQTSSYGGLLGNLLSSLMGSSEQEEGEESQEDSSPIELD
;
A
#
# COMPACT_ATOMS: atom_id res chain seq x y z
N ARG A 1 4.98 33.60 12.12
CA ARG A 1 5.90 34.70 11.72
C ARG A 1 6.72 34.38 10.48
N TYR A 2 7.44 33.26 10.41
CA TYR A 2 8.19 32.91 9.19
C TYR A 2 7.29 32.58 7.99
N MET A 3 6.25 31.76 8.20
CA MET A 3 5.26 31.46 7.15
C MET A 3 4.59 32.73 6.56
N SER A 4 4.23 33.70 7.41
CA SER A 4 3.64 34.98 6.96
C SER A 4 4.63 35.92 6.25
N GLN A 5 5.93 35.63 6.32
CA GLN A 5 7.00 36.34 5.63
C GLN A 5 7.47 35.61 4.36
N GLY A 6 6.80 34.53 3.95
CA GLY A 6 7.21 33.69 2.82
C GLY A 6 8.46 32.83 3.10
N LYS A 7 8.94 32.79 4.35
CA LYS A 7 10.13 32.03 4.77
C LYS A 7 9.77 30.59 5.12
N HIS A 8 9.31 29.85 4.11
CA HIS A 8 8.75 28.51 4.29
C HIS A 8 9.82 27.48 4.67
N THR A 9 11.00 27.55 4.05
CA THR A 9 12.12 26.64 4.34
C THR A 9 12.60 26.77 5.79
N GLU A 10 12.85 28.00 6.27
CA GLU A 10 13.30 28.24 7.63
C GLU A 10 12.23 27.87 8.67
N ALA A 11 10.95 28.09 8.34
CA ALA A 11 9.85 27.63 9.17
C ALA A 11 9.86 26.10 9.31
N ARG A 12 9.98 25.39 8.18
CA ARG A 12 9.98 23.92 8.13
C ARG A 12 11.17 23.32 8.88
N GLU A 13 12.37 23.86 8.71
CA GLU A 13 13.58 23.40 9.41
C GLU A 13 13.46 23.59 10.93
N LEU A 14 12.91 24.73 11.36
CA LEU A 14 12.67 24.99 12.78
C LEU A 14 11.61 24.04 13.36
N MET A 15 10.52 23.79 12.64
CA MET A 15 9.47 22.86 13.07
C MET A 15 9.99 21.42 13.14
N TYR A 16 10.76 20.99 12.13
CA TYR A 16 11.36 19.66 12.09
C TYR A 16 12.34 19.43 13.24
N SER A 17 13.30 20.35 13.43
CA SER A 17 14.25 20.27 14.55
C SER A 17 13.56 20.35 15.92
N GLY A 18 12.53 21.19 16.06
CA GLY A 18 11.70 21.26 17.25
C GLY A 18 10.94 19.96 17.54
N ALA A 19 10.37 19.32 16.51
CA ALA A 19 9.67 18.04 16.65
C ALA A 19 10.63 16.95 17.15
N LEU A 20 11.83 16.85 16.56
CA LEU A 20 12.87 15.92 17.00
C LEU A 20 13.27 16.17 18.47
N LEU A 21 13.40 17.43 18.87
CA LEU A 21 13.70 17.79 20.25
C LEU A 21 12.57 17.36 21.19
N PHE A 22 11.30 17.63 20.86
CA PHE A 22 10.18 17.19 21.69
C PHE A 22 10.07 15.67 21.80
N PHE A 23 10.31 14.93 20.70
CA PHE A 23 10.40 13.47 20.76
C PHE A 23 11.49 12.99 21.73
N SER A 24 12.67 13.63 21.73
CA SER A 24 13.77 13.28 22.65
C SER A 24 13.45 13.51 24.14
N HIS A 25 12.47 14.37 24.43
CA HIS A 25 11.98 14.64 25.79
C HIS A 25 10.65 13.94 26.11
N GLY A 26 10.18 13.03 25.24
CA GLY A 26 8.93 12.28 25.42
C GLY A 26 7.66 13.14 25.27
N GLN A 27 7.76 14.36 24.74
CA GLN A 27 6.63 15.27 24.52
C GLN A 27 5.91 14.92 23.21
N GLN A 28 5.25 13.76 23.16
CA GLN A 28 4.66 13.18 21.95
C GLN A 28 3.66 14.11 21.24
N ASN A 29 2.70 14.67 21.97
CA ASN A 29 1.65 15.52 21.38
C ASN A 29 2.24 16.78 20.73
N SER A 30 3.12 17.50 21.43
CA SER A 30 3.78 18.69 20.88
C SER A 30 4.68 18.36 19.69
N ALA A 31 5.34 17.21 19.71
CA ALA A 31 6.14 16.74 18.57
C ALA A 31 5.27 16.40 17.36
N ALA A 32 4.12 15.78 17.57
CA ALA A 32 3.15 15.47 16.52
C ALA A 32 2.55 16.74 15.91
N ASP A 33 2.19 17.74 16.73
CA ASP A 33 1.72 19.05 16.27
C ASP A 33 2.75 19.74 15.38
N LEU A 34 4.02 19.78 15.81
CA LEU A 34 5.10 20.33 14.98
C LEU A 34 5.31 19.53 13.69
N SER A 35 5.16 18.21 13.74
CA SER A 35 5.24 17.34 12.56
C SER A 35 4.13 17.65 11.54
N MET A 36 2.93 17.99 12.01
CA MET A 36 1.84 18.44 11.15
C MET A 36 2.11 19.82 10.55
N LEU A 37 2.76 20.72 11.29
CA LEU A 37 3.19 22.02 10.75
C LEU A 37 4.30 21.90 9.69
N VAL A 38 5.17 20.89 9.79
CA VAL A 38 6.13 20.56 8.72
C VAL A 38 5.38 20.24 7.42
N LEU A 39 4.34 19.40 7.47
CA LEU A 39 3.52 19.07 6.31
C LEU A 39 2.75 20.29 5.77
N GLU A 40 2.17 21.10 6.67
CA GLU A 40 1.48 22.33 6.26
C GLU A 40 2.42 23.30 5.54
N SER A 41 3.68 23.39 5.98
CA SER A 41 4.69 24.21 5.32
C SER A 41 5.01 23.69 3.91
N LEU A 42 5.15 22.37 3.75
CA LEU A 42 5.38 21.72 2.45
C LEU A 42 4.24 21.97 1.47
N GLU A 43 2.99 21.84 1.94
CA GLU A 43 1.79 22.04 1.13
C GLU A 43 1.64 23.51 0.71
N LYS A 44 1.76 24.46 1.65
CA LYS A 44 1.58 25.89 1.37
C LYS A 44 2.65 26.47 0.45
N ALA A 45 3.85 25.92 0.49
CA ALA A 45 4.94 26.33 -0.38
C ALA A 45 5.02 25.52 -1.68
N GLU A 46 4.03 24.64 -1.94
CA GLU A 46 3.95 23.78 -3.12
C GLU A 46 5.26 23.03 -3.39
N VAL A 47 5.87 22.51 -2.32
CA VAL A 47 7.20 21.89 -2.40
C VAL A 47 7.12 20.55 -3.09
N ASP A 48 7.93 20.38 -4.14
CA ASP A 48 8.11 19.11 -4.83
C ASP A 48 8.67 18.02 -3.90
N VAL A 49 8.27 16.78 -4.19
CA VAL A 49 8.77 15.61 -3.46
C VAL A 49 10.26 15.42 -3.72
N ALA A 50 11.03 15.30 -2.64
CA ALA A 50 12.46 15.01 -2.67
C ALA A 50 12.81 13.92 -1.64
N ASP A 51 13.81 13.09 -1.94
CA ASP A 51 14.20 11.95 -1.10
C ASP A 51 14.54 12.35 0.34
N GLU A 52 15.20 13.50 0.52
CA GLU A 52 15.52 14.04 1.85
C GLU A 52 14.24 14.32 2.66
N LEU A 53 13.22 14.92 2.03
CA LEU A 53 11.96 15.24 2.69
C LEU A 53 11.19 13.96 3.06
N LEU A 54 11.19 12.97 2.17
CA LEU A 54 10.60 11.66 2.48
C LEU A 54 11.32 10.98 3.65
N GLY A 55 12.64 11.07 3.70
CA GLY A 55 13.46 10.60 4.82
C GLY A 55 13.10 11.30 6.13
N ASN A 56 12.95 12.63 6.11
CA ASN A 56 12.57 13.42 7.28
C ASN A 56 11.17 13.06 7.79
N LEU A 57 10.18 12.94 6.91
CA LEU A 57 8.81 12.55 7.29
C LEU A 57 8.77 11.13 7.86
N ALA A 58 9.47 10.18 7.23
CA ALA A 58 9.58 8.82 7.77
C ALA A 58 10.29 8.78 9.12
N LYS A 59 11.28 9.65 9.34
CA LYS A 59 11.95 9.79 10.63
C LYS A 59 10.99 10.27 11.71
N LEU A 60 10.19 11.30 11.44
CA LEU A 60 9.14 11.77 12.36
C LEU A 60 8.15 10.64 12.69
N PHE A 61 7.64 9.94 11.67
CA PHE A 61 6.75 8.79 11.84
C PHE A 61 7.34 7.72 12.77
N SER A 62 8.63 7.38 12.61
CA SER A 62 9.30 6.37 13.44
C SER A 62 9.47 6.75 14.92
N LEU A 63 9.26 8.03 15.27
CA LEU A 63 9.39 8.54 16.63
C LEU A 63 8.02 8.74 17.31
N MET A 64 6.93 8.71 16.53
CA MET A 64 5.56 8.81 17.04
C MET A 64 5.13 7.51 17.71
N ASP A 65 4.32 7.62 18.77
CA ASP A 65 3.70 6.46 19.43
C ASP A 65 2.89 5.63 18.40
N PRO A 66 3.19 4.33 18.23
CA PRO A 66 2.46 3.43 17.31
C PRO A 66 0.95 3.40 17.51
N ASN A 67 0.45 3.69 18.71
CA ASN A 67 -0.97 3.60 19.05
C ASN A 67 -1.68 4.96 19.00
N SER A 68 -0.98 6.03 18.64
CA SER A 68 -1.54 7.39 18.63
C SER A 68 -2.38 7.67 17.38
N PRO A 69 -3.56 8.30 17.51
CA PRO A 69 -4.35 8.73 16.35
C PRO A 69 -3.61 9.79 15.52
N GLU A 70 -2.74 10.59 16.15
CA GLU A 70 -1.91 11.58 15.47
C GLU A 70 -0.97 10.93 14.45
N ARG A 71 -0.45 9.73 14.74
CA ARG A 71 0.42 8.99 13.80
C ARG A 71 -0.34 8.58 12.55
N VAL A 72 -1.59 8.16 12.68
CA VAL A 72 -2.47 7.82 11.54
C VAL A 72 -2.77 9.06 10.70
N ALA A 73 -3.15 10.17 11.36
CA ALA A 73 -3.41 11.44 10.68
C ALA A 73 -2.17 11.97 9.94
N PHE A 74 -1.00 11.87 10.55
CA PHE A 74 0.28 12.26 9.96
C PHE A 74 0.60 11.43 8.71
N VAL A 75 0.47 10.09 8.76
CA VAL A 75 0.72 9.23 7.59
C VAL A 75 -0.24 9.56 6.45
N SER A 76 -1.53 9.71 6.74
CA SER A 76 -2.54 10.04 5.73
C SER A 76 -2.20 11.36 5.01
N ARG A 77 -1.89 12.42 5.76
CA ARG A 77 -1.52 13.72 5.20
C ARG A 77 -0.18 13.68 4.45
N ALA A 78 0.82 12.99 4.99
CA ALA A 78 2.13 12.83 4.36
C ALA A 78 2.05 12.09 3.02
N LEU A 79 1.24 11.02 2.95
CA LEU A 79 1.01 10.30 1.71
C LEU A 79 0.29 11.17 0.68
N LYS A 80 -0.77 11.88 1.09
CA LYS A 80 -1.50 12.83 0.22
C LYS A 80 -0.57 13.89 -0.38
N TRP A 81 0.26 14.53 0.46
CA TRP A 81 1.27 15.48 -0.01
C TRP A 81 2.24 14.83 -1.01
N SER A 82 2.79 13.66 -0.66
CA SER A 82 3.76 12.96 -1.51
C SER A 82 3.17 12.45 -2.84
N GLY A 83 1.86 12.32 -2.95
CA GLY A 83 1.15 11.96 -4.18
C GLY A 83 1.05 13.10 -5.21
N GLY A 84 1.42 14.33 -4.83
CA GLY A 84 1.47 15.49 -5.73
C GLY A 84 0.12 15.85 -6.35
N GLY A 85 -0.99 15.59 -5.65
CA GLY A 85 -2.35 15.88 -6.14
C GLY A 85 -2.83 15.05 -7.35
N SER A 86 -2.04 14.09 -7.82
CA SER A 86 -2.28 13.37 -9.08
C SER A 86 -3.21 12.15 -8.96
N GLY A 87 -4.00 12.04 -7.89
CA GLY A 87 -4.82 10.84 -7.60
C GLY A 87 -4.00 9.58 -7.29
N LYS A 88 -2.68 9.72 -7.11
CA LYS A 88 -1.77 8.64 -6.67
C LYS A 88 -1.85 8.49 -5.16
N LEU A 89 -1.73 7.25 -4.69
CA LEU A 89 -1.88 6.85 -3.29
C LEU A 89 -0.71 7.23 -2.37
N GLY A 90 0.15 8.13 -2.84
CA GLY A 90 1.40 8.51 -2.21
C GLY A 90 2.62 8.06 -3.00
N HIS A 91 3.79 8.60 -2.63
CA HIS A 91 5.04 8.30 -3.30
C HIS A 91 5.57 6.91 -2.88
N PRO A 92 5.97 6.02 -3.82
CA PRO A 92 6.41 4.66 -3.51
C PRO A 92 7.59 4.59 -2.52
N ARG A 93 8.49 5.58 -2.56
CA ARG A 93 9.61 5.67 -1.61
C ARG A 93 9.15 5.99 -0.19
N LEU A 94 8.11 6.81 -0.01
CA LEU A 94 7.56 7.07 1.33
C LEU A 94 6.91 5.79 1.88
N HIS A 95 6.10 5.11 1.06
CA HIS A 95 5.54 3.79 1.41
C HIS A 95 6.64 2.81 1.84
N GLN A 96 7.76 2.71 1.09
CA GLN A 96 8.88 1.85 1.48
C GLN A 96 9.42 2.18 2.88
N LEU A 97 9.67 3.46 3.18
CA LEU A 97 10.22 3.88 4.47
C LEU A 97 9.25 3.61 5.64
N LEU A 98 7.96 3.83 5.43
CA LEU A 98 6.91 3.49 6.39
C LEU A 98 6.85 1.97 6.61
N ALA A 99 6.88 1.18 5.54
CA ALA A 99 6.83 -0.28 5.58
C ALA A 99 8.00 -0.87 6.39
N LEU A 100 9.22 -0.36 6.17
CA LEU A 100 10.41 -0.77 6.90
C LEU A 100 10.34 -0.44 8.40
N THR A 101 9.74 0.70 8.75
CA THR A 101 9.54 1.10 10.14
C THR A 101 8.51 0.19 10.81
N LEU A 102 7.36 -0.02 10.18
CA LEU A 102 6.30 -0.90 10.67
C LEU A 102 6.75 -2.36 10.79
N TRP A 103 7.61 -2.83 9.89
CA TRP A 103 8.22 -4.16 9.99
C TRP A 103 9.09 -4.27 11.26
N LYS A 104 9.95 -3.28 11.54
CA LYS A 104 10.76 -3.26 12.78
C LYS A 104 9.89 -3.24 14.05
N GLU A 105 8.71 -2.64 13.96
CA GLU A 105 7.70 -2.61 15.03
C GLU A 105 6.85 -3.89 15.10
N GLN A 106 7.10 -4.88 14.23
CA GLN A 106 6.33 -6.11 14.07
C GLN A 106 4.83 -5.88 13.73
N ASN A 107 4.49 -4.71 13.21
CA ASN A 107 3.18 -4.42 12.65
C ASN A 107 3.14 -4.89 11.18
N TYR A 108 3.11 -6.22 11.00
CA TYR A 108 3.19 -6.86 9.69
C TYR A 108 2.03 -6.51 8.76
N CYS A 109 0.83 -6.32 9.30
CA CYS A 109 -0.37 -6.00 8.50
C CYS A 109 -0.19 -4.67 7.77
N GLU A 110 0.10 -3.61 8.51
CA GLU A 110 0.35 -2.28 7.93
C GLU A 110 1.64 -2.26 7.11
N SER A 111 2.70 -2.94 7.57
CA SER A 111 3.94 -3.06 6.80
C SER A 111 3.70 -3.66 5.42
N ARG A 112 2.91 -4.73 5.33
CA ARG A 112 2.53 -5.38 4.07
C ARG A 112 1.75 -4.44 3.15
N TYR A 113 0.80 -3.68 3.69
CA TYR A 113 0.07 -2.66 2.93
C TYR A 113 1.01 -1.63 2.30
N HIS A 114 1.94 -1.08 3.08
CA HIS A 114 2.88 -0.09 2.56
C HIS A 114 3.91 -0.72 1.60
N PHE A 115 4.40 -1.93 1.85
CA PHE A 115 5.29 -2.63 0.91
C PHE A 115 4.62 -2.86 -0.45
N LEU A 116 3.33 -3.19 -0.46
CA LEU A 116 2.56 -3.40 -1.69
C LEU A 116 2.50 -2.14 -2.58
N HIS A 117 2.48 -0.96 -1.97
CA HIS A 117 2.49 0.35 -2.63
C HIS A 117 3.90 0.90 -2.88
N SER A 118 4.93 0.18 -2.46
CA SER A 118 6.31 0.52 -2.72
C SER A 118 6.82 -0.15 -4.01
N ALA A 119 8.05 0.19 -4.40
CA ALA A 119 8.78 -0.54 -5.43
C ALA A 119 9.68 -1.66 -4.86
N ASP A 120 9.63 -1.90 -3.55
CA ASP A 120 10.56 -2.77 -2.81
C ASP A 120 10.04 -4.21 -2.67
N GLY A 121 10.14 -4.97 -3.76
CA GLY A 121 9.75 -6.38 -3.77
C GLY A 121 10.63 -7.26 -2.86
N GLU A 122 11.92 -6.92 -2.71
CA GLU A 122 12.85 -7.70 -1.90
C GLU A 122 12.57 -7.50 -0.40
N GLY A 123 12.42 -6.25 0.05
CA GLY A 123 12.02 -5.92 1.41
C GLY A 123 10.68 -6.55 1.77
N CYS A 124 9.69 -6.49 0.85
CA CYS A 124 8.41 -7.16 1.02
C CYS A 124 8.57 -8.67 1.22
N ALA A 125 9.38 -9.35 0.41
CA ALA A 125 9.61 -10.79 0.54
C ALA A 125 10.26 -11.15 1.87
N ASN A 126 11.30 -10.43 2.28
CA ASN A 126 11.96 -10.69 3.57
C ASN A 126 10.99 -10.52 4.74
N MET A 127 10.20 -9.44 4.74
CA MET A 127 9.15 -9.22 5.73
C MET A 127 8.11 -10.34 5.72
N LEU A 128 7.66 -10.78 4.54
CA LEU A 128 6.69 -11.87 4.42
C LEU A 128 7.25 -13.21 4.94
N VAL A 129 8.54 -13.50 4.75
CA VAL A 129 9.18 -14.70 5.31
C VAL A 129 9.15 -14.67 6.84
N GLU A 130 9.53 -13.53 7.43
CA GLU A 130 9.44 -13.36 8.89
C GLU A 130 7.99 -13.46 9.37
N TYR A 131 7.05 -12.85 8.65
CA TYR A 131 5.65 -12.84 9.00
C TYR A 131 5.02 -14.24 8.93
N SER A 132 5.24 -14.99 7.85
CA SER A 132 4.71 -16.33 7.66
C SER A 132 5.28 -17.33 8.67
N THR A 133 6.57 -17.21 9.01
CA THR A 133 7.21 -18.08 9.99
C THR A 133 6.84 -17.75 11.43
N SER A 134 6.61 -16.46 11.74
CA SER A 134 6.30 -16.01 13.10
C SER A 134 4.82 -16.08 13.46
N ARG A 135 3.92 -15.85 12.50
CA ARG A 135 2.48 -15.68 12.73
C ARG A 135 1.59 -16.53 11.83
N GLY A 136 2.11 -17.09 10.75
CA GLY A 136 1.33 -17.88 9.78
C GLY A 136 1.24 -19.36 10.14
N PHE A 137 0.26 -20.06 9.55
CA PHE A 137 0.20 -21.51 9.62
C PHE A 137 1.12 -22.16 8.59
N ARG A 138 1.64 -23.36 8.92
CA ARG A 138 2.51 -24.11 7.99
C ARG A 138 1.85 -24.43 6.65
N SER A 139 0.53 -24.57 6.65
CA SER A 139 -0.29 -24.81 5.46
C SER A 139 -0.51 -23.55 4.60
N GLU A 140 -0.02 -22.39 5.00
CA GLU A 140 -0.25 -21.11 4.30
C GLU A 140 1.02 -20.53 3.67
N VAL A 141 2.18 -21.17 3.86
CA VAL A 141 3.49 -20.67 3.40
C VAL A 141 3.46 -20.23 1.91
N ASP A 142 2.88 -21.05 1.04
CA ASP A 142 2.73 -20.71 -0.38
C ASP A 142 1.64 -19.66 -0.66
N MET A 143 0.65 -19.53 0.23
CA MET A 143 -0.43 -18.55 0.13
C MET A 143 0.04 -17.12 0.42
N PHE A 144 0.99 -16.92 1.36
CA PHE A 144 1.53 -15.60 1.66
C PHE A 144 2.13 -14.93 0.41
N VAL A 145 3.00 -15.66 -0.30
CA VAL A 145 3.63 -15.14 -1.53
C VAL A 145 2.66 -15.08 -2.69
N ALA A 146 1.76 -16.06 -2.84
CA ALA A 146 0.74 -16.03 -3.90
C ALA A 146 -0.14 -14.78 -3.78
N GLN A 147 -0.62 -14.47 -2.58
CA GLN A 147 -1.43 -13.29 -2.33
C GLN A 147 -0.67 -12.00 -2.64
N ALA A 148 0.59 -11.88 -2.21
CA ALA A 148 1.42 -10.70 -2.49
C ALA A 148 1.65 -10.50 -3.99
N VAL A 149 2.01 -11.57 -4.72
CA VAL A 149 2.25 -11.53 -6.17
C VAL A 149 0.98 -11.11 -6.91
N LEU A 150 -0.17 -11.72 -6.61
CA LEU A 150 -1.44 -11.39 -7.25
C LEU A 150 -1.82 -9.93 -7.01
N GLN A 151 -1.64 -9.42 -5.79
CA GLN A 151 -1.92 -8.02 -5.49
C GLN A 151 -0.96 -7.05 -6.20
N PHE A 152 0.34 -7.35 -6.28
CA PHE A 152 1.28 -6.52 -7.07
C PHE A 152 0.89 -6.49 -8.55
N LEU A 153 0.45 -7.62 -9.11
CA LEU A 153 -0.05 -7.68 -10.48
C LEU A 153 -1.33 -6.86 -10.68
N CYS A 154 -2.25 -6.84 -9.71
CA CYS A 154 -3.43 -5.96 -9.73
C CYS A 154 -3.06 -4.46 -9.74
N LEU A 155 -1.90 -4.10 -9.17
CA LEU A 155 -1.34 -2.74 -9.21
C LEU A 155 -0.47 -2.49 -10.45
N LYS A 156 -0.48 -3.38 -11.45
CA LYS A 156 0.37 -3.36 -12.65
C LYS A 156 1.88 -3.39 -12.36
N ASN A 157 2.30 -3.77 -11.16
CA ASN A 157 3.70 -3.82 -10.76
C ASN A 157 4.30 -5.21 -10.98
N LYS A 158 4.55 -5.57 -12.25
CA LYS A 158 5.17 -6.86 -12.64
C LYS A 158 6.57 -7.06 -12.06
N SER A 159 7.33 -5.97 -11.95
CA SER A 159 8.72 -6.00 -11.47
C SER A 159 8.78 -6.45 -10.02
N SER A 160 8.07 -5.76 -9.12
CA SER A 160 8.04 -6.15 -7.70
C SER A 160 7.36 -7.50 -7.49
N ALA A 161 6.35 -7.85 -8.30
CA ALA A 161 5.73 -9.19 -8.27
C ALA A 161 6.74 -10.32 -8.56
N SER A 162 7.64 -10.12 -9.52
CA SER A 162 8.66 -11.12 -9.87
C SER A 162 9.76 -11.20 -8.80
N VAL A 163 10.20 -10.05 -8.29
CA VAL A 163 11.21 -9.97 -7.22
C VAL A 163 10.68 -10.61 -5.95
N VAL A 164 9.46 -10.27 -5.50
CA VAL A 164 8.90 -10.81 -4.26
C VAL A 164 8.77 -12.33 -4.32
N PHE A 165 8.32 -12.87 -5.46
CA PHE A 165 8.21 -14.32 -5.65
C PHE A 165 9.58 -15.01 -5.56
N THR A 166 10.57 -14.49 -6.28
CA THR A 166 11.91 -15.07 -6.36
C THR A 166 12.60 -15.02 -5.00
N THR A 167 12.61 -13.85 -4.36
CA THR A 167 13.24 -13.66 -3.05
C THR A 167 12.57 -14.51 -1.97
N TYR A 168 11.23 -14.55 -1.93
CA TYR A 168 10.51 -15.31 -0.91
C TYR A 168 10.76 -16.81 -1.05
N THR A 169 10.64 -17.37 -2.26
CA THR A 169 10.85 -18.80 -2.50
C THR A 169 12.29 -19.24 -2.25
N GLN A 170 13.28 -18.37 -2.48
CA GLN A 170 14.69 -18.66 -2.18
C GLN A 170 15.03 -18.57 -0.69
N LYS A 171 14.40 -17.67 0.06
CA LYS A 171 14.75 -17.39 1.47
C LYS A 171 13.87 -18.11 2.49
N HIS A 172 12.68 -18.57 2.10
CA HIS A 172 11.75 -19.18 3.05
C HIS A 172 12.23 -20.59 3.48
N PRO A 173 12.39 -20.87 4.79
CA PRO A 173 13.01 -22.11 5.27
C PRO A 173 12.21 -23.39 4.96
N SER A 174 10.89 -23.26 4.77
CA SER A 174 10.00 -24.39 4.46
C SER A 174 9.76 -24.62 2.96
N ILE A 175 10.43 -23.86 2.08
CA ILE A 175 10.31 -24.02 0.63
C ILE A 175 11.60 -24.64 0.11
N GLU A 176 11.47 -25.77 -0.58
CA GLU A 176 12.60 -26.43 -1.24
C GLU A 176 12.96 -25.70 -2.55
N ASN A 177 14.18 -25.92 -3.03
CA ASN A 177 14.64 -25.34 -4.29
C ASN A 177 13.71 -25.68 -5.45
N GLY A 178 13.40 -24.66 -6.25
CA GLY A 178 12.62 -24.78 -7.48
C GLY A 178 12.88 -23.54 -8.35
N PRO A 179 12.12 -23.37 -9.45
CA PRO A 179 11.11 -24.29 -9.99
C PRO A 179 11.69 -25.54 -10.69
N PRO A 180 10.93 -26.66 -10.81
CA PRO A 180 9.56 -26.84 -10.31
C PRO A 180 9.53 -27.05 -8.78
N PHE A 181 8.49 -26.50 -8.15
CA PHE A 181 8.24 -26.64 -6.71
C PHE A 181 7.35 -27.85 -6.41
N VAL A 182 7.41 -28.35 -5.18
CA VAL A 182 6.49 -29.40 -4.71
C VAL A 182 5.05 -28.86 -4.60
N GLN A 183 4.91 -27.60 -4.18
CA GLN A 183 3.63 -26.92 -4.00
C GLN A 183 3.04 -26.51 -5.35
N PRO A 184 1.84 -27.00 -5.74
CA PRO A 184 1.22 -26.64 -7.01
C PRO A 184 0.93 -25.14 -7.13
N LEU A 185 0.57 -24.46 -6.03
CA LEU A 185 0.30 -23.03 -6.03
C LEU A 185 1.54 -22.21 -6.39
N LEU A 186 2.73 -22.59 -5.93
CA LEU A 186 3.97 -21.89 -6.29
C LEU A 186 4.29 -22.06 -7.79
N ASN A 187 4.05 -23.25 -8.35
CA ASN A 187 4.20 -23.49 -9.79
C ASN A 187 3.19 -22.66 -10.60
N PHE A 188 1.94 -22.56 -10.13
CA PHE A 188 0.95 -21.67 -10.73
C PHE A 188 1.44 -20.22 -10.78
N ILE A 189 1.92 -19.69 -9.65
CA ILE A 189 2.41 -18.30 -9.58
C ILE A 189 3.63 -18.09 -10.48
N TRP A 190 4.56 -19.04 -10.52
CA TRP A 190 5.71 -18.99 -11.42
C TRP A 190 5.27 -18.93 -12.90
N PHE A 191 4.38 -19.83 -13.33
CA PHE A 191 3.88 -19.82 -14.70
C PHE A 191 3.01 -18.59 -15.01
N LEU A 192 2.24 -18.09 -14.03
CA LEU A 192 1.47 -16.86 -14.15
C LEU A 192 2.38 -15.68 -14.46
N LEU A 193 3.48 -15.52 -13.71
CA LEU A 193 4.46 -14.46 -13.95
C LEU A 193 5.04 -14.54 -15.36
N LEU A 194 5.42 -15.74 -15.83
CA LEU A 194 5.90 -15.96 -17.20
C LEU A 194 4.83 -15.64 -18.27
N ALA A 195 3.57 -15.98 -18.01
CA ALA A 195 2.46 -15.71 -18.93
C ALA A 195 2.14 -14.21 -19.02
N VAL A 196 2.16 -13.50 -17.90
CA VAL A 196 1.92 -12.05 -17.81
C VAL A 196 3.06 -11.26 -18.45
N ASP A 197 4.31 -11.68 -18.26
CA ASP A 197 5.47 -11.05 -18.90
C ASP A 197 5.43 -11.25 -20.43
N GLY A 198 5.16 -12.48 -20.87
CA GLY A 198 5.07 -12.84 -22.28
C GLY A 198 3.76 -12.44 -22.99
N GLY A 199 2.77 -11.86 -22.30
CA GLY A 199 1.49 -11.48 -22.90
C GLY A 199 0.65 -12.66 -23.43
N LYS A 200 0.81 -13.86 -22.85
CA LYS A 200 0.22 -15.11 -23.37
C LYS A 200 -1.15 -15.41 -22.73
N LEU A 201 -2.22 -14.80 -23.25
CA LEU A 201 -3.58 -15.00 -22.74
C LEU A 201 -4.01 -16.49 -22.72
N THR A 202 -3.73 -17.25 -23.78
CA THR A 202 -4.09 -18.67 -23.84
C THR A 202 -3.46 -19.50 -22.72
N VAL A 203 -2.20 -19.19 -22.40
CA VAL A 203 -1.49 -19.83 -21.28
C VAL A 203 -2.12 -19.42 -19.95
N PHE A 204 -2.40 -18.13 -19.76
CA PHE A 204 -3.08 -17.64 -18.57
C PHE A 204 -4.42 -18.35 -18.32
N THR A 205 -5.27 -18.48 -19.34
CA THR A 205 -6.58 -19.16 -19.21
C THR A 205 -6.42 -20.62 -18.80
N VAL A 206 -5.52 -21.37 -19.47
CA VAL A 206 -5.27 -22.78 -19.13
C VAL A 206 -4.73 -22.93 -17.71
N LEU A 207 -3.82 -22.05 -17.26
CA LEU A 207 -3.31 -22.07 -15.89
C LEU A 207 -4.43 -21.88 -14.88
N CYS A 208 -5.30 -20.89 -15.09
CA CYS A 208 -6.43 -20.62 -14.20
C CYS A 208 -7.40 -21.80 -14.10
N GLU A 209 -7.61 -22.55 -15.19
CA GLU A 209 -8.48 -23.74 -15.20
C GLU A 209 -7.83 -24.93 -14.49
N GLN A 210 -6.57 -25.25 -14.80
CA GLN A 210 -5.90 -26.44 -14.29
C GLN A 210 -5.57 -26.34 -12.78
N TYR A 211 -5.29 -25.14 -12.29
CA TYR A 211 -4.91 -24.92 -10.88
C TYR A 211 -6.09 -24.53 -9.96
N GLN A 212 -7.33 -24.67 -10.42
CA GLN A 212 -8.53 -24.38 -9.61
C GLN A 212 -8.51 -24.97 -8.18
N PRO A 213 -8.09 -26.23 -7.94
CA PRO A 213 -8.02 -26.76 -6.58
C PRO A 213 -7.09 -25.97 -5.66
N SER A 214 -5.97 -25.44 -6.18
CA SER A 214 -5.06 -24.59 -5.43
C SER A 214 -5.59 -23.18 -5.26
N LEU A 215 -6.27 -22.65 -6.29
CA LEU A 215 -6.81 -21.29 -6.28
C LEU A 215 -7.99 -21.11 -5.32
N ARG A 216 -8.81 -22.16 -5.11
CA ARG A 216 -9.95 -22.12 -4.19
C ARG A 216 -9.58 -22.09 -2.71
N ARG A 217 -8.28 -22.19 -2.36
CA ARG A 217 -7.80 -22.06 -0.99
C ARG A 217 -7.98 -20.65 -0.43
N ASP A 218 -7.93 -19.63 -1.29
CA ASP A 218 -8.28 -18.26 -0.96
C ASP A 218 -9.37 -17.77 -1.94
N PRO A 219 -10.59 -17.46 -1.47
CA PRO A 219 -11.68 -16.97 -2.31
C PRO A 219 -11.28 -15.75 -3.17
N MET A 220 -10.36 -14.92 -2.69
CA MET A 220 -9.93 -13.69 -3.36
C MET A 220 -9.04 -13.93 -4.58
N TYR A 221 -8.42 -15.09 -4.72
CA TYR A 221 -7.50 -15.34 -5.83
C TYR A 221 -8.18 -15.26 -7.20
N ASN A 222 -9.41 -15.77 -7.32
CA ASN A 222 -10.14 -15.67 -8.59
C ASN A 222 -10.49 -14.22 -8.93
N GLU A 223 -10.83 -13.41 -7.91
CA GLU A 223 -11.11 -11.98 -8.09
C GLU A 223 -9.85 -11.21 -8.54
N TYR A 224 -8.69 -11.49 -7.94
CA TYR A 224 -7.42 -10.94 -8.40
C TYR A 224 -7.08 -11.39 -9.82
N LEU A 225 -7.28 -12.66 -10.15
CA LEU A 225 -7.01 -13.19 -11.49
C LEU A 225 -7.92 -12.59 -12.55
N ASP A 226 -9.19 -12.36 -12.25
CA ASP A 226 -10.10 -11.67 -13.17
C ASP A 226 -9.64 -10.22 -13.42
N ARG A 227 -9.15 -9.54 -12.37
CA ARG A 227 -8.54 -8.21 -12.53
C ARG A 227 -7.25 -8.25 -13.35
N ILE A 228 -6.36 -9.20 -13.10
CA ILE A 228 -5.13 -9.42 -13.87
C ILE A 228 -5.47 -9.69 -15.34
N GLY A 229 -6.51 -10.49 -15.59
CA GLY A 229 -7.09 -10.79 -16.90
C GLY A 229 -7.45 -9.52 -17.68
N GLN A 230 -8.18 -8.62 -17.04
CA GLN A 230 -8.55 -7.32 -17.60
C GLN A 230 -7.33 -6.44 -17.87
N LEU A 231 -6.42 -6.34 -16.88
CA LEU A 231 -5.31 -5.38 -16.92
C LEU A 231 -4.22 -5.74 -17.93
N PHE A 232 -3.91 -7.03 -18.10
CA PHE A 232 -2.79 -7.47 -18.93
C PHE A 232 -3.21 -8.10 -20.26
N PHE A 233 -4.44 -8.59 -20.36
CA PHE A 233 -4.91 -9.31 -21.55
C PHE A 233 -6.19 -8.74 -22.15
N GLY A 234 -6.80 -7.72 -21.53
CA GLY A 234 -8.02 -7.07 -22.05
C GLY A 234 -9.26 -7.95 -22.02
N VAL A 235 -9.28 -9.00 -21.18
CA VAL A 235 -10.45 -9.88 -21.04
C VAL A 235 -11.59 -9.07 -20.42
N PRO A 236 -12.83 -9.15 -20.96
CA PRO A 236 -13.96 -8.46 -20.36
C PRO A 236 -14.22 -8.99 -18.93
N PRO A 237 -14.67 -8.13 -17.99
CA PRO A 237 -15.02 -8.56 -16.66
C PRO A 237 -16.08 -9.67 -16.73
N LYS A 238 -15.86 -10.78 -16.02
CA LYS A 238 -16.87 -11.86 -15.95
C LYS A 238 -18.11 -11.30 -15.26
N GLN A 239 -19.18 -11.15 -16.02
CA GLN A 239 -20.49 -10.82 -15.45
C GLN A 239 -21.08 -12.05 -14.77
N THR A 240 -20.59 -12.44 -13.59
CA THR A 240 -21.32 -13.26 -12.61
C THR A 240 -20.45 -13.53 -11.38
N SER A 241 -20.75 -12.83 -10.30
CA SER A 241 -20.96 -13.39 -8.95
C SER A 241 -21.50 -12.25 -8.08
N SER A 242 -22.27 -12.56 -7.06
CA SER A 242 -22.87 -11.61 -6.10
C SER A 242 -21.85 -10.80 -5.27
N TYR A 243 -20.58 -10.83 -5.69
CA TYR A 243 -19.41 -10.19 -5.11
C TYR A 243 -18.86 -9.04 -5.98
N GLY A 244 -19.59 -8.59 -7.01
CA GLY A 244 -19.21 -7.39 -7.79
C GLY A 244 -19.00 -6.13 -6.95
N GLY A 245 -19.67 -6.02 -5.79
CA GLY A 245 -19.39 -4.97 -4.79
C GLY A 245 -18.08 -5.19 -4.01
N LEU A 246 -17.64 -6.45 -3.83
CA LEU A 246 -16.34 -6.76 -3.25
C LEU A 246 -15.19 -6.37 -4.18
N LEU A 247 -15.31 -6.49 -5.50
CA LEU A 247 -14.27 -6.00 -6.43
C LEU A 247 -14.07 -4.48 -6.32
N GLY A 248 -15.17 -3.73 -6.17
CA GLY A 248 -15.12 -2.30 -5.84
C GLY A 248 -14.43 -2.06 -4.51
N ASN A 249 -14.85 -2.76 -3.45
CA ASN A 249 -14.21 -2.68 -2.13
C ASN A 249 -12.75 -3.17 -2.13
N LEU A 250 -12.35 -4.08 -3.01
CA LEU A 250 -10.97 -4.54 -3.17
C LEU A 250 -10.12 -3.50 -3.86
N LEU A 251 -10.67 -2.81 -4.88
CA LEU A 251 -9.99 -1.65 -5.45
C LEU A 251 -9.86 -0.58 -4.38
N SER A 252 -10.91 -0.23 -3.65
CA SER A 252 -10.83 0.75 -2.56
C SER A 252 -9.91 0.31 -1.41
N SER A 253 -9.85 -0.99 -1.10
CA SER A 253 -9.00 -1.54 -0.03
C SER A 253 -7.53 -1.67 -0.46
N LEU A 254 -7.27 -2.10 -1.69
CA LEU A 254 -5.94 -2.08 -2.29
C LEU A 254 -5.48 -0.67 -2.62
N MET A 255 -6.40 0.27 -2.79
CA MET A 255 -6.09 1.67 -3.05
C MET A 255 -6.07 2.53 -1.78
N GLY A 256 -6.46 1.99 -0.61
CA GLY A 256 -6.63 2.78 0.60
C GLY A 256 -7.84 3.71 0.48
N SER A 257 -8.89 3.45 1.25
CA SER A 257 -10.12 4.25 1.24
C SER A 257 -9.84 5.70 1.68
N SER A 258 -9.71 6.60 0.71
CA SER A 258 -9.88 8.04 0.87
C SER A 258 -11.00 8.53 -0.05
N GLU A 259 -12.21 8.09 0.23
CA GLU A 259 -13.42 8.77 -0.26
C GLU A 259 -14.12 9.31 0.99
N GLN A 260 -13.80 10.56 1.34
CA GLN A 260 -14.73 11.37 2.13
C GLN A 260 -15.79 11.84 1.15
N GLU A 261 -17.03 11.48 1.45
CA GLU A 261 -18.26 12.03 0.88
C GLU A 261 -18.12 13.54 0.74
N GLU A 262 -18.09 14.04 -0.50
CA GLU A 262 -18.37 15.44 -0.76
C GLU A 262 -19.82 15.66 -0.33
N GLY A 263 -19.98 16.47 0.72
CA GLY A 263 -21.27 16.81 1.29
C GLY A 263 -22.20 17.36 0.22
N GLU A 264 -23.40 16.78 0.14
CA GLU A 264 -24.54 17.40 -0.53
C GLU A 264 -24.77 18.77 0.12
N GLU A 265 -24.46 19.83 -0.63
CA GLU A 265 -24.91 21.17 -0.30
C GLU A 265 -26.43 21.16 -0.16
N SER A 266 -26.88 21.34 1.07
CA SER A 266 -28.25 21.71 1.41
C SER A 266 -28.64 22.95 0.61
N GLN A 267 -29.43 22.77 -0.44
CA GLN A 267 -30.19 23.85 -1.05
C GLN A 267 -31.21 24.35 -0.03
N GLU A 268 -30.91 25.51 0.57
CA GLU A 268 -31.89 26.35 1.23
C GLU A 268 -32.94 26.77 0.19
N ASP A 269 -34.06 26.04 0.16
CA ASP A 269 -35.25 26.46 -0.58
C ASP A 269 -35.97 27.51 0.28
N SER A 270 -35.65 28.78 0.04
CA SER A 270 -36.32 29.92 0.62
C SER A 270 -37.72 30.06 0.01
N SER A 271 -38.73 29.52 0.69
CA SER A 271 -40.13 29.79 0.37
C SER A 271 -40.49 31.25 0.74
N PRO A 272 -41.04 32.06 -0.19
CA PRO A 272 -41.66 33.33 0.19
C PRO A 272 -43.01 33.05 0.85
N ILE A 273 -43.22 33.68 2.00
CA ILE A 273 -44.52 33.81 2.65
C ILE A 273 -45.43 34.65 1.74
N GLU A 274 -46.52 34.05 1.24
CA GLU A 274 -47.69 34.81 0.77
C GLU A 274 -48.76 34.78 1.86
N LEU A 275 -49.22 35.99 2.20
CA LEU A 275 -50.35 36.29 3.05
C LEU A 275 -51.63 36.19 2.22
N ASP A 276 -52.54 35.28 2.61
CA ASP A 276 -53.98 35.52 2.79
C ASP A 276 -54.66 34.29 3.41
#